data_AF-A0A949G9H3-F1
#
_entry.id   AF-A0A949G9H3-F1
#
_cell.length_a   1.000
_cell.length_b   1.000
_cell.length_c   1.000
_cell.angle_alpha   90.00
_cell.angle_beta   90.00
_cell.angle_gamma   90.00
#
_symmetry.space_group_name_H-M   'P 1'
#
loop_
_entity.id
_entity.type
_entity.pdbx_description
1 polymer ?
#
loop_
_entity_poly.entity_id
_entity_poly.type
_entity_poly.pdbx_seq_one_letter_code
_entity_poly.pdbx_strand_id
1 'polypeptide(L)'
;MKDPWKVLGLDKATATERDVRSAWRALAPTVHPDAGGDPEAFRALSSAYRAALDYARQPRRCPTCKGRGWVSRRGASFAGSKTACTECAGKGVK
;
A
#
# COMPACT_ATOMS: atom_id res chain seq x y z
N MET A 1 2.04 18.24 7.74
CA MET A 1 1.48 16.95 7.30
C MET A 1 1.98 15.90 8.30
N LYS A 2 1.10 15.29 9.11
CA LYS A 2 1.56 14.26 10.07
C LYS A 2 1.82 12.96 9.31
N ASP A 3 2.93 12.29 9.60
CA ASP A 3 3.26 10.99 9.00
C ASP A 3 2.16 9.96 9.31
N PRO A 4 1.46 9.41 8.29
CA PRO A 4 0.35 8.48 8.50
C PRO A 4 0.75 7.26 9.34
N TRP A 5 1.95 6.75 9.10
CA TRP A 5 2.53 5.60 9.77
C TRP A 5 2.79 5.86 11.26
N LYS A 6 3.29 7.06 11.60
CA LYS A 6 3.49 7.46 12.99
C LYS A 6 2.17 7.65 13.73
N VAL A 7 1.14 8.19 13.06
CA VAL A 7 -0.20 8.35 13.64
C VAL A 7 -0.86 6.99 13.94
N LEU A 8 -0.66 6.01 13.06
CA LEU A 8 -1.20 4.65 13.24
C LEU A 8 -0.31 3.75 14.11
N GLY A 9 0.90 4.19 14.47
CA GLY A 9 1.87 3.36 15.20
C GLY A 9 2.41 2.18 14.37
N LEU A 10 2.46 2.32 13.05
CA LEU A 10 2.87 1.27 12.12
C LEU A 10 4.18 1.62 11.43
N ASP A 11 4.89 0.59 10.94
CA ASP A 11 6.08 0.78 10.12
C ASP A 11 5.72 0.72 8.62
N LYS A 12 6.11 1.74 7.85
CA LYS A 12 5.79 1.86 6.42
C LYS A 12 6.33 0.69 5.59
N ALA A 13 7.47 0.11 5.97
CA ALA A 13 8.12 -0.92 5.17
C ALA A 13 7.40 -2.27 5.28
N THR A 14 6.85 -2.58 6.47
CA THR A 14 6.27 -3.89 6.79
C THR A 14 4.74 -3.88 6.89
N ALA A 15 4.12 -2.73 7.14
CA ALA A 15 2.68 -2.65 7.38
C ALA A 15 1.87 -3.08 6.15
N THR A 16 0.95 -4.01 6.39
CA THR A 16 -0.02 -4.48 5.41
C THR A 16 -1.36 -3.75 5.54
N GLU A 17 -2.24 -3.92 4.54
CA GLU A 17 -3.59 -3.37 4.60
C GLU A 17 -4.34 -3.85 5.85
N ARG A 18 -4.10 -5.10 6.27
CA ARG A 18 -4.71 -5.68 7.46
C ARG A 18 -4.26 -4.96 8.73
N ASP A 19 -2.98 -4.62 8.82
CA ASP A 19 -2.42 -3.92 9.98
C ASP A 19 -2.96 -2.49 10.07
N VAL A 20 -3.06 -1.79 8.93
CA VAL A 20 -3.66 -0.45 8.85
C VAL A 20 -5.11 -0.45 9.32
N ARG A 21 -5.91 -1.45 8.89
CA ARG A 21 -7.31 -1.61 9.34
C ARG A 21 -7.40 -1.98 10.82
N SER A 22 -6.48 -2.79 11.32
CA SER A 22 -6.44 -3.18 12.73
C SER A 22 -6.11 -2.00 13.64
N ALA A 23 -5.07 -1.23 13.31
CA ALA A 23 -4.67 -0.03 14.05
C ALA A 23 -5.79 1.01 14.10
N TRP A 24 -6.47 1.26 12.97
CA TRP A 24 -7.63 2.16 12.94
C TRP A 24 -8.74 1.72 13.89
N ARG A 25 -9.10 0.43 13.90
CA ARG A 25 -10.15 -0.09 14.80
C ARG A 25 -9.79 0.03 16.27
N ALA A 26 -8.50 -0.06 16.61
CA ALA A 26 -8.02 0.11 17.98
C ALA A 26 -8.01 1.59 18.42
N LEU A 27 -7.62 2.50 17.54
CA LEU A 27 -7.45 3.93 17.86
C LEU A 27 -8.72 4.76 17.68
N ALA A 28 -9.56 4.46 16.70
CA ALA A 28 -10.77 5.24 16.41
C ALA A 28 -11.71 5.44 17.62
N PRO A 29 -12.02 4.43 18.46
CA PRO A 29 -12.89 4.63 19.63
C PRO A 29 -12.25 5.51 20.71
N THR A 30 -10.92 5.60 20.79
CA THR A 30 -10.23 6.37 21.84
C THR A 30 -10.19 7.88 21.55
N VAL A 31 -10.28 8.27 20.28
CA VAL A 31 -10.26 9.67 19.83
C VAL A 31 -11.62 10.16 19.30
N HIS A 32 -12.67 9.35 19.43
CA HIS A 32 -13.97 9.69 18.87
C HIS A 32 -14.59 10.92 19.55
N PRO A 33 -15.10 11.92 18.81
CA PRO A 33 -15.66 13.14 19.39
C PRO A 33 -16.87 12.87 20.30
N ASP A 34 -17.75 11.92 19.95
CA ASP A 34 -18.88 11.53 20.81
C ASP A 34 -18.47 10.93 22.17
N ALA A 35 -17.23 10.43 22.31
CA ALA A 35 -16.69 9.93 23.57
C ALA A 35 -15.95 11.02 24.37
N GLY A 36 -16.04 12.29 23.95
CA GLY A 36 -15.27 13.40 24.53
C GLY A 36 -13.85 13.55 23.94
N GLY A 37 -13.58 12.89 22.81
CA GLY A 37 -12.31 13.01 22.09
C GLY A 37 -12.20 14.30 21.29
N ASP A 38 -10.98 14.62 20.87
CA ASP A 38 -10.70 15.82 20.09
C ASP A 38 -11.05 15.60 18.58
N PRO A 39 -11.93 16.42 17.99
CA PRO A 39 -12.34 16.27 16.60
C PRO A 39 -11.19 16.50 15.62
N GLU A 40 -10.17 17.29 15.98
CA GLU A 40 -8.98 17.50 15.15
C GLU A 40 -8.08 16.25 15.15
N ALA A 41 -7.92 15.60 16.30
CA ALA A 41 -7.24 14.32 16.44
C ALA A 41 -7.94 13.22 15.63
N PHE A 42 -9.27 13.16 15.65
CA PHE A 42 -10.03 12.22 14.84
C PHE A 42 -9.87 12.46 13.33
N ARG A 43 -9.86 13.73 12.89
CA ARG A 43 -9.57 14.10 11.50
C ARG A 43 -8.15 13.69 11.10
N ALA A 44 -7.16 13.92 11.97
CA ALA A 44 -5.79 13.50 11.74
C ALA A 44 -5.69 11.97 11.61
N LEU A 45 -6.30 11.20 12.52
CA LEU A 45 -6.34 9.75 12.44
C LEU A 45 -7.04 9.27 11.15
N SER A 46 -8.17 9.89 10.77
CA SER A 46 -8.93 9.54 9.56
C SER A 46 -8.11 9.79 8.29
N SER A 47 -7.41 10.92 8.23
CA SER A 47 -6.53 11.26 7.11
C SER A 47 -5.34 10.29 7.01
N ALA A 48 -4.73 9.94 8.15
CA ALA A 48 -3.65 8.98 8.23
C ALA A 48 -4.10 7.59 7.77
N TYR A 49 -5.24 7.11 8.27
CA TYR A 49 -5.82 5.83 7.87
C TYR A 49 -6.06 5.75 6.36
N ARG A 50 -6.70 6.78 5.77
CA ARG A 50 -6.94 6.82 4.32
C ARG A 50 -5.63 6.78 3.51
N ALA A 51 -4.64 7.58 3.90
CA ALA A 51 -3.35 7.63 3.21
C ALA A 51 -2.57 6.30 3.33
N ALA A 52 -2.54 5.70 4.52
CA ALA A 52 -1.89 4.42 4.74
C ALA A 52 -2.61 3.26 4.03
N LEU A 53 -3.94 3.28 4.01
CA LEU A 53 -4.75 2.26 3.33
C LEU A 53 -4.56 2.34 1.82
N ASP A 54 -4.51 3.54 1.25
CA ASP A 54 -4.22 3.75 -0.16
C ASP A 54 -2.81 3.21 -0.51
N TYR A 55 -1.80 3.57 0.28
CA TYR A 55 -0.44 3.05 0.10
C TYR A 55 -0.36 1.52 0.19
N ALA A 56 -1.07 0.92 1.14
CA ALA A 56 -1.07 -0.53 1.33
C ALA A 56 -1.87 -1.27 0.24
N ARG A 57 -2.91 -0.64 -0.32
CA ARG A 57 -3.72 -1.19 -1.42
C ARG A 57 -3.06 -1.03 -2.78
N GLN A 58 -2.24 0.00 -2.95
CA GLN A 58 -1.55 0.24 -4.22
C GLN A 58 -0.74 -1.00 -4.58
N PRO A 59 -1.11 -1.66 -5.69
CA PRO A 59 -0.53 -2.94 -5.98
C PRO A 59 0.91 -2.66 -6.43
N ARG A 60 1.88 -3.16 -5.67
CA ARG A 60 3.29 -2.80 -5.88
C ARG A 60 3.68 -3.18 -7.31
N ARG A 61 3.91 -2.17 -8.13
CA ARG A 61 4.34 -2.35 -9.52
C ARG A 61 5.62 -3.16 -9.50
N CYS A 62 5.59 -4.35 -10.09
CA CYS A 62 6.78 -5.20 -10.18
C CYS A 62 7.92 -4.40 -10.81
N PRO A 63 9.09 -4.26 -10.14
CA PRO A 63 10.16 -3.40 -10.63
C PRO A 63 10.74 -3.91 -11.95
N THR A 64 10.74 -5.23 -12.14
CA THR A 64 11.26 -5.89 -13.34
C THR A 64 10.33 -5.76 -14.56
N CYS A 65 9.05 -6.12 -14.46
CA CYS A 65 8.13 -6.03 -15.61
C CYS A 65 7.39 -4.70 -15.74
N LYS A 66 7.47 -3.84 -14.71
CA LYS A 66 6.77 -2.56 -14.61
C LYS A 66 5.26 -2.68 -14.84
N GLY A 67 4.64 -3.73 -14.30
CA GLY A 67 3.19 -3.98 -14.41
C GLY A 67 2.73 -4.57 -15.74
N ARG A 68 3.64 -5.08 -16.58
CA ARG A 68 3.29 -5.76 -17.83
C ARG A 68 2.98 -7.25 -17.67
N GLY A 69 3.43 -7.88 -16.57
CA GLY A 69 3.33 -9.32 -16.35
C GLY A 69 4.36 -10.16 -17.14
N TRP A 70 5.05 -9.57 -18.10
CA TRP A 70 6.09 -10.23 -18.92
C TRP A 70 7.27 -9.29 -19.18
N VAL A 71 8.42 -9.89 -19.48
CA VAL A 71 9.65 -9.21 -19.92
C VAL A 71 10.07 -9.75 -21.29
N SER A 72 10.51 -8.86 -22.19
CA SER A 72 11.11 -9.26 -23.46
C SER A 72 12.59 -9.54 -23.24
N ARG A 73 13.02 -10.79 -23.44
CA ARG A 73 14.46 -11.07 -23.55
C ARG A 73 14.90 -10.73 -24.98
N ARG A 74 15.96 -9.93 -25.11
CA ARG A 74 16.64 -9.71 -26.40
C ARG A 74 17.41 -10.99 -26.74
N GLY A 75 16.73 -11.96 -27.36
CA GLY A 75 17.34 -13.11 -28.01
C GLY A 75 17.66 -12.78 -29.47
N ALA A 76 18.67 -13.43 -30.04
CA ALA A 76 19.25 -13.19 -31.37
C ALA A 76 18.32 -13.48 -32.57
N SER A 77 17.00 -13.56 -32.37
CA SER A 77 16.00 -13.84 -33.41
C SER A 77 15.00 -12.70 -33.48
N PHE A 78 14.67 -12.29 -34.71
CA PHE A 78 13.90 -11.08 -35.08
C PHE A 78 12.47 -10.98 -34.50
N ALA A 79 12.01 -11.97 -33.72
CA ALA A 79 10.78 -11.93 -32.94
C ALA A 79 11.10 -12.08 -31.44
N GLY A 80 11.08 -10.97 -30.70
CA GLY A 80 11.38 -10.97 -29.27
C GLY A 80 10.41 -11.87 -28.48
N SER A 81 10.94 -12.91 -27.84
CA SER A 81 10.12 -13.83 -27.04
C SER A 81 9.65 -13.17 -25.74
N LYS A 82 8.32 -13.11 -25.54
CA LYS A 82 7.70 -12.62 -24.31
C LYS A 82 7.79 -13.71 -23.25
N THR A 83 8.65 -13.55 -22.25
CA THR A 83 8.74 -14.47 -21.11
C THR A 83 7.90 -13.90 -19.96
N ALA A 84 7.11 -14.73 -19.27
CA ALA A 84 6.45 -14.32 -18.03
C ALA A 84 7.48 -13.75 -17.05
N CYS A 85 7.13 -12.66 -16.37
CA CYS A 85 8.03 -12.08 -15.37
C CYS A 85 8.17 -13.07 -14.21
N THR A 86 9.39 -13.51 -13.93
CA THR A 86 9.69 -14.46 -12.86
C THR A 86 9.45 -13.87 -11.48
N GLU A 87 9.56 -12.55 -11.35
CA GLU A 87 9.45 -11.84 -10.08
C GLU A 87 8.00 -11.65 -9.62
N CYS A 88 7.07 -11.44 -10.57
CA CYS A 88 5.65 -11.33 -10.26
C CYS A 88 4.83 -12.54 -10.75
N ALA A 89 5.47 -13.57 -11.30
CA ALA A 89 4.85 -14.76 -11.88
C ALA A 89 3.64 -14.43 -12.78
N GLY A 90 3.79 -13.47 -13.70
CA GLY A 90 2.70 -13.05 -14.59
C GLY A 90 1.68 -12.08 -14.00
N LYS A 91 1.64 -11.88 -12.67
CA LYS A 91 0.71 -10.99 -11.96
C LYS A 91 1.14 -9.51 -11.98
N GLY A 92 1.66 -9.04 -13.11
CA GLY A 92 2.07 -7.65 -13.26
C GLY A 92 0.85 -6.75 -13.35
N VAL A 93 0.49 -6.14 -12.23
CA VAL A 93 -0.54 -5.10 -12.09
C VAL A 93 0.02 -3.73 -12.47
N LYS A 94 -0.75 -2.98 -13.26
CA LYS A 94 -0.34 -1.75 -13.94
C LYS A 94 -0.74 -0.50 -13.17
#